data_AF-A0A6L9E8F2-F1
#
_entry.id   AF-A0A6L9E8F2-F1
#
_cell.length_a   1.000
_cell.length_b   1.000
_cell.length_c   1.000
_cell.angle_alpha   90.00
_cell.angle_beta   90.00
_cell.angle_gamma   90.00
#
_symmetry.space_group_name_H-M   'P 1'
#
loop_
_entity.id
_entity.type
_entity.pdbx_description
1 polymer ?
#
loop_
_entity_poly.entity_id
_entity_poly.type
_entity_poly.pdbx_seq_one_letter_code
_entity_poly.pdbx_strand_id
1 'polypeptide(L)'
;MKFNWISTAEADDTLKKRCIELEYQLRPKITRFLMARLEQECCGDFSCFYFDVNLETRQISIANKTPVRYTRRIAFDFDREINQQSLVHSDK
;
A
#
# COMPACT_ATOMS: atom_id res chain seq x y z
N MET A 1 -2.14 5.28 8.39
CA MET A 1 -1.88 3.98 7.73
C MET A 1 -0.55 3.39 8.16
N LYS A 2 -0.44 2.06 8.12
CA LYS A 2 0.76 1.28 8.48
C LYS A 2 1.14 0.33 7.35
N PHE A 3 2.43 0.18 7.10
CA PHE A 3 2.98 -0.73 6.09
C PHE A 3 3.74 -1.87 6.76
N ASN A 4 3.38 -3.09 6.42
CA ASN A 4 4.07 -4.30 6.82
C ASN A 4 5.00 -4.69 5.66
N TRP A 5 6.30 -4.54 5.86
CA TRP A 5 7.31 -4.86 4.85
C TRP A 5 7.61 -6.35 4.87
N ILE A 6 7.35 -7.03 3.76
CA ILE A 6 7.63 -8.46 3.56
C ILE A 6 8.87 -8.56 2.69
N SER A 7 9.89 -9.24 3.23
CA SER A 7 11.20 -9.44 2.61
C SER A 7 11.74 -10.80 3.02
N THR A 8 12.42 -11.45 2.08
CA THR A 8 13.22 -12.66 2.28
C THR A 8 14.67 -12.34 2.64
N ALA A 9 15.12 -11.11 2.36
CA ALA A 9 16.44 -10.61 2.74
C ALA A 9 16.49 -10.21 4.22
N GLU A 10 17.65 -10.41 4.85
CA GLU A 10 17.93 -9.91 6.20
C GLU A 10 17.87 -8.38 6.24
N ALA A 11 17.44 -7.85 7.38
CA ALA A 11 17.30 -6.40 7.54
C ALA A 11 18.68 -5.73 7.63
N ASP A 12 19.03 -4.97 6.60
CA ASP A 12 20.19 -4.08 6.59
C ASP A 12 19.77 -2.61 6.44
N ASP A 13 20.73 -1.68 6.52
CA ASP A 13 20.44 -0.25 6.39
C ASP A 13 20.03 0.16 4.97
N THR A 14 20.42 -0.63 3.96
CA THR A 14 19.99 -0.43 2.56
C THR A 14 18.50 -0.72 2.41
N LEU A 15 18.03 -1.82 2.98
CA LEU A 15 16.63 -2.23 2.98
C LEU A 15 15.76 -1.22 3.73
N LYS A 16 16.22 -0.72 4.89
CA LYS A 16 15.51 0.33 5.63
C LYS A 16 15.34 1.60 4.82
N LYS A 17 16.40 2.08 4.16
CA LYS A 17 16.33 3.27 3.28
C LYS A 17 15.31 3.06 2.15
N ARG A 18 15.36 1.89 1.51
CA ARG A 18 14.41 1.53 0.46
C ARG A 18 12.96 1.50 0.96
N CYS A 19 12.70 0.97 2.16
CA CYS A 19 11.37 0.99 2.76
C CYS A 19 10.88 2.42 3.02
N ILE A 20 11.74 3.31 3.53
CA ILE A 20 11.40 4.73 3.75
C ILE A 20 11.03 5.43 2.44
N GLU A 21 11.83 5.23 1.39
CA GLU A 21 11.58 5.80 0.06
C GLU A 21 10.26 5.29 -0.53
N LEU A 22 10.02 3.98 -0.45
CA LEU A 22 8.77 3.38 -0.90
C LEU A 22 7.58 3.93 -0.10
N GLU A 23 7.69 4.05 1.22
CA GLU A 23 6.63 4.60 2.05
C GLU A 23 6.28 6.04 1.63
N TYR A 24 7.29 6.86 1.36
CA TYR A 24 7.11 8.22 0.88
C TYR A 24 6.34 8.28 -0.46
N GLN A 25 6.60 7.34 -1.36
CA GLN A 25 5.90 7.24 -2.65
C GLN A 25 4.48 6.68 -2.51
N LEU A 26 4.29 5.68 -1.65
CA LEU A 26 3.02 4.98 -1.49
C LEU A 26 1.99 5.78 -0.73
N ARG A 27 2.38 6.52 0.31
CA ARG A 27 1.45 7.28 1.16
C ARG A 27 0.57 8.23 0.36
N PRO A 28 1.09 9.15 -0.50
CA PRO A 28 0.25 10.05 -1.27
C PRO A 28 -0.69 9.32 -2.25
N LYS A 29 -0.21 8.24 -2.87
CA LYS A 29 -0.99 7.44 -3.83
C LYS A 29 -2.17 6.75 -3.14
N ILE A 30 -1.90 6.06 -2.04
CA ILE A 30 -2.92 5.34 -1.27
C ILE A 30 -3.88 6.32 -0.60
N THR A 31 -3.42 7.44 -0.04
CA THR A 31 -4.30 8.46 0.53
C THR A 31 -5.31 8.96 -0.50
N ARG A 32 -4.86 9.32 -1.71
CA ARG A 32 -5.77 9.78 -2.79
C ARG A 32 -6.78 8.70 -3.15
N PHE A 33 -6.33 7.46 -3.28
CA PHE A 33 -7.21 6.32 -3.55
C PHE A 33 -8.29 6.15 -2.46
N LEU A 34 -7.90 6.22 -1.19
CA LEU A 34 -8.83 6.05 -0.06
C LEU A 34 -9.83 7.21 0.03
N MET A 35 -9.37 8.46 -0.14
CA MET A 35 -10.23 9.63 -0.14
C MET A 35 -11.30 9.56 -1.23
N ALA A 36 -10.93 9.13 -2.44
CA ALA A 36 -11.84 9.03 -3.57
C ALA A 36 -12.94 7.97 -3.42
N ARG A 37 -12.80 7.02 -2.46
CA ARG A 37 -13.68 5.85 -2.34
C ARG A 37 -14.41 5.73 -1.02
N LEU A 38 -13.83 6.32 0.03
CA LEU A 38 -14.33 6.21 1.39
C LEU A 38 -14.74 7.55 1.99
N GLU A 39 -14.41 8.67 1.34
CA GLU A 39 -14.79 10.03 1.73
C GLU A 39 -14.76 10.26 3.26
N GLN A 40 -15.94 10.42 3.88
CA GLN A 40 -16.13 10.73 5.31
C GLN A 40 -16.34 9.49 6.20
N GLU A 41 -16.48 8.29 5.63
CA GLU A 41 -16.82 7.08 6.40
C GLU A 41 -15.59 6.37 6.99
N CYS A 42 -14.39 6.89 6.76
CA CYS A 42 -13.15 6.30 7.25
C CYS A 42 -12.80 6.72 8.69
N CYS A 43 -11.88 5.99 9.34
CA CYS A 43 -11.17 6.55 10.49
C CYS A 43 -10.46 7.83 9.99
N GLY A 44 -10.80 9.01 10.52
CA GLY A 44 -10.49 10.32 9.90
C GLY A 44 -9.01 10.62 9.59
N ASP A 45 -8.08 9.78 10.05
CA ASP A 45 -6.62 9.87 9.83
C ASP A 45 -6.03 8.67 9.05
N PHE A 46 -6.88 7.78 8.53
CA PHE A 46 -6.49 6.52 7.89
C PHE A 46 -5.64 5.59 8.78
N SER A 47 -5.66 5.73 10.11
CA SER A 47 -4.85 4.91 11.04
C SER A 47 -5.27 3.44 11.11
N CYS A 48 -6.52 3.15 10.71
CA CYS A 48 -7.12 1.82 10.64
C CYS A 48 -6.73 1.01 9.40
N PHE A 49 -5.99 1.60 8.45
CA PHE A 49 -5.52 0.90 7.25
C PHE A 49 -4.13 0.32 7.45
N TYR A 50 -4.01 -0.95 7.09
CA TYR A 50 -2.80 -1.75 7.13
C TYR A 50 -2.58 -2.34 5.73
N PHE A 51 -1.35 -2.24 5.23
CA PHE A 51 -0.97 -2.74 3.91
C PHE A 51 0.23 -3.66 4.05
N ASP A 52 0.20 -4.78 3.35
CA ASP A 52 1.35 -5.67 3.20
C ASP A 52 2.07 -5.30 1.91
N VAL A 53 3.37 -5.05 1.99
CA VAL A 53 4.21 -4.67 0.85
C VAL A 53 5.28 -5.72 0.66
N ASN A 54 5.17 -6.50 -0.41
CA ASN A 54 6.16 -7.50 -0.77
C ASN A 54 7.27 -6.84 -1.61
N LEU A 55 8.49 -6.81 -1.09
CA LEU A 55 9.60 -6.05 -1.70
C LEU A 55 10.19 -6.74 -2.94
N GLU A 56 10.01 -8.05 -3.06
CA GLU A 56 10.45 -8.86 -4.20
C GLU A 56 9.51 -8.69 -5.39
N THR A 57 8.21 -8.91 -5.17
CA THR A 57 7.17 -8.84 -6.21
C THR A 57 6.68 -7.42 -6.47
N ARG A 58 6.99 -6.48 -5.55
CA ARG A 58 6.48 -5.10 -5.54
C ARG A 58 4.95 -5.02 -5.45
N GLN A 59 4.29 -6.10 -5.00
CA GLN A 59 2.85 -6.13 -4.79
C GLN A 59 2.49 -5.53 -3.45
N ILE A 60 1.37 -4.81 -3.44
CA ILE A 60 0.79 -4.19 -2.26
C ILE A 60 -0.61 -4.78 -2.09
N SER A 61 -0.88 -5.33 -0.92
CA SER A 61 -2.20 -5.87 -0.57
C SER A 61 -2.75 -5.20 0.68
N ILE A 62 -4.07 -5.17 0.80
CA ILE A 62 -4.75 -4.70 2.01
C ILE A 62 -4.63 -5.81 3.05
N ALA A 63 -3.96 -5.53 4.17
CA ALA A 63 -3.76 -6.52 5.22
C ALA A 63 -5.07 -6.85 5.93
N ASN A 64 -5.19 -8.09 6.43
CA ASN A 64 -6.37 -8.58 7.16
C ASN A 64 -6.70 -7.79 8.43
N LYS A 65 -5.75 -6.99 8.93
CA LYS A 65 -5.94 -6.09 10.08
C LYS A 65 -6.77 -4.85 9.74
N THR A 66 -6.92 -4.53 8.45
CA THR A 66 -7.81 -3.46 7.99
C THR A 66 -9.27 -3.91 8.20
N PRO A 67 -10.15 -3.06 8.78
CA PRO A 67 -11.54 -3.43 9.01
C PRO A 67 -12.24 -3.93 7.74
N VAL A 68 -12.87 -5.11 7.84
CA VAL A 68 -13.47 -5.84 6.70
C VAL A 68 -14.43 -4.99 5.86
N ARG A 69 -15.19 -4.09 6.51
CA ARG A 69 -16.11 -3.16 5.82
C ARG A 69 -15.41 -2.27 4.80
N TYR A 70 -14.18 -1.81 5.09
CA TYR A 70 -13.40 -1.00 4.16
C TYR A 70 -12.76 -1.89 3.10
N THR A 71 -12.15 -3.00 3.51
CA THR A 71 -11.51 -3.96 2.60
C THR A 71 -12.47 -4.41 1.50
N ARG A 72 -13.70 -4.81 1.83
CA ARG A 72 -14.70 -5.25 0.84
C ARG A 72 -15.06 -4.17 -0.18
N ARG A 73 -15.06 -2.90 0.23
CA ARG A 73 -15.41 -1.79 -0.66
C ARG A 73 -14.29 -1.45 -1.64
N ILE A 74 -13.05 -1.60 -1.22
CA ILE A 74 -11.91 -1.07 -1.98
C ILE A 74 -11.05 -2.14 -2.65
N ALA A 75 -11.13 -3.41 -2.24
CA ALA A 75 -10.20 -4.45 -2.67
C ALA A 75 -10.12 -4.62 -4.19
N PHE A 76 -11.27 -4.63 -4.88
CA PHE A 76 -11.31 -4.82 -6.33
C PHE A 76 -10.58 -3.69 -7.08
N ASP A 77 -10.83 -2.44 -6.71
CA ASP A 77 -10.20 -1.29 -7.33
C ASP A 77 -8.75 -1.08 -6.88
N PHE A 78 -8.42 -1.49 -5.65
CA PHE A 78 -7.11 -1.28 -5.06
C PHE A 78 -6.04 -2.00 -5.86
N ASP A 79 -6.25 -3.27 -6.18
CA ASP A 79 -5.29 -4.03 -6.98
C ASP A 79 -5.08 -3.40 -8.37
N ARG A 80 -6.18 -3.00 -9.02
CA ARG A 80 -6.15 -2.34 -10.33
C ARG A 80 -5.34 -1.04 -10.30
N GLU A 81 -5.56 -0.16 -9.34
CA GLU A 81 -4.97 1.18 -9.37
C GLU A 81 -3.60 1.26 -8.68
N ILE A 82 -3.42 0.48 -7.61
CA ILE A 82 -2.18 0.52 -6.83
C ILE A 82 -1.12 -0.35 -7.48
N ASN A 83 -1.44 -1.58 -7.89
CA ASN A 83 -0.45 -2.53 -8.41
C ASN A 83 -0.26 -2.43 -9.93
N GLN A 84 -1.30 -2.18 -10.74
CA GLN A 84 -1.14 -2.19 -12.21
C GLN A 84 -0.44 -0.94 -12.78
N GLN A 85 -0.36 0.15 -12.03
CA GLN A 85 0.44 1.32 -12.43
C GLN A 85 1.96 1.10 -12.25
N SER A 86 2.39 0.01 -11.61
CA SER A 86 3.82 -0.32 -11.41
C SER A 86 4.46 -1.03 -12.62
N LEU A 87 3.67 -1.36 -13.66
CA LEU A 87 4.11 -2.18 -14.80
C LEU A 87 4.50 -1.38 -16.07
N VAL A 88 4.62 -0.04 -16.02
CA VAL A 88 4.81 0.77 -17.25
C VAL A 88 6.23 1.35 -17.41
N HIS A 89 7.22 0.97 -16.61
CA HIS A 89 8.61 1.45 -16.81
C HIS A 89 9.65 0.31 -16.78
N SER A 90 9.52 -0.60 -17.73
CA SER A 90 10.66 -1.38 -18.25
C SER A 90 10.44 -1.53 -19.75
N ASP A 91 10.92 -0.54 -20.49
CA ASP A 91 11.65 -0.71 -21.75
C ASP A 91 11.88 0.68 -22.37
N LYS A 92 13.06 1.23 -22.09
CA LYS A 92 13.86 2.04 -23.02
C LYS A 92 15.29 2.18 -22.51
#